data_AF-A0AAD9IWJ0-F1
#
_entry.id   AF-A0AAD9IWJ0-F1
#
_cell.length_a   1.000
_cell.length_b   1.000
_cell.length_c   1.000
_cell.angle_alpha   90.00
_cell.angle_beta   90.00
_cell.angle_gamma   90.00
#
_symmetry.space_group_name_H-M   'P 1'
#
loop_
_entity.id
_entity.type
_entity.pdbx_description
1 polymer ?
#
loop_
_entity_poly.entity_id
_entity_poly.type
_entity_poly.pdbx_seq_one_letter_code
_entity_poly.pdbx_strand_id
1 'polypeptide(L)'
;MGLRNRMEKAAASEAEHRALALLRDTALKYQFIEGVQEQSVCQELRRIALHCAGMPFYHMRNEALCLLDDEQHCAREGQDSSPVNCGLLDIAQMQQQLQTQVMQLASQQCQTAGQMQEQMRVQGEELHMVANENLGLAARLDKANVEISTLRFSVESARADAVVASSKNAQLINQLKGNLVECGALVKQFGEMREQLKELTEQKSQFSEHVAELQCHMSTVGRKREATVCPREATRVDVELFPKRGERPGK
;
A
#
# COMPACT_ATOMS: atom_id res chain seq x y z
N MET A 1 15.42 -20.18 32.69
CA MET A 1 14.09 -20.04 32.07
C MET A 1 13.64 -21.39 31.51
N GLY A 2 12.45 -21.86 31.85
CA GLY A 2 11.93 -23.14 31.37
C GLY A 2 11.79 -23.20 29.83
N LEU A 3 11.80 -24.40 29.26
CA LEU A 3 11.60 -24.65 27.83
C LEU A 3 10.29 -24.01 27.31
N ARG A 4 9.23 -24.01 28.12
CA ARG A 4 7.91 -23.46 27.80
C ARG A 4 7.88 -21.94 27.61
N ASN A 5 8.52 -21.17 28.50
CA ASN A 5 8.61 -19.71 28.35
C ASN A 5 9.47 -19.31 27.13
N ARG A 6 10.32 -20.22 26.64
CA ARG A 6 11.05 -20.03 25.39
C ARG A 6 10.18 -20.32 24.17
N MET A 7 9.29 -21.32 24.24
CA MET A 7 8.33 -21.63 23.18
C MET A 7 7.24 -20.55 23.05
N GLU A 8 6.68 -20.03 24.15
CA GLU A 8 5.71 -18.93 24.11
C GLU A 8 6.30 -17.64 23.52
N LYS A 9 7.60 -17.38 23.75
CA LYS A 9 8.35 -16.24 23.17
C LYS A 9 8.78 -16.46 21.72
N ALA A 10 8.83 -17.70 21.26
CA ALA A 10 9.21 -18.08 19.91
C ALA A 10 8.01 -18.28 18.98
N ALA A 11 6.78 -18.15 19.49
CA ALA A 11 5.56 -18.19 18.69
C ALA A 11 5.57 -17.04 17.66
N ALA A 12 5.38 -17.38 16.39
CA ALA A 12 5.43 -16.43 15.29
C ALA A 12 4.08 -15.73 15.07
N SER A 13 2.98 -16.30 15.58
CA SER A 13 1.64 -15.76 15.43
C SER A 13 0.84 -15.74 16.74
N GLU A 14 -0.14 -14.83 16.81
CA GLU A 14 -1.07 -14.73 17.94
C GLU A 14 -1.98 -15.96 18.08
N ALA A 15 -2.24 -16.67 16.98
CA ALA A 15 -2.96 -17.95 16.99
C ALA A 15 -2.12 -19.06 17.66
N GLU A 16 -0.82 -19.12 17.36
CA GLU A 16 0.10 -20.05 18.03
C GLU A 16 0.24 -19.73 19.52
N HIS A 17 0.31 -18.45 19.89
CA HIS A 17 0.37 -18.05 21.29
C HIS A 17 -0.86 -18.51 22.07
N ARG A 18 -2.06 -18.35 21.49
CA ARG A 18 -3.32 -18.85 22.07
C ARG A 18 -3.35 -20.38 22.17
N ALA A 19 -2.90 -21.09 21.14
CA ALA A 19 -2.84 -22.55 21.16
C ALA A 19 -1.89 -23.08 22.24
N LEU A 20 -0.72 -22.46 22.41
CA LEU A 20 0.25 -22.81 23.46
C LEU A 20 -0.30 -22.54 24.86
N ALA A 21 -1.02 -21.44 25.06
CA ALA A 21 -1.69 -21.14 26.33
C ALA A 21 -2.75 -22.19 26.68
N LEU A 22 -3.57 -22.60 25.71
CA LEU A 22 -4.56 -23.66 25.90
C LEU A 22 -3.92 -25.01 26.24
N LEU A 23 -2.83 -25.38 25.53
CA LEU A 23 -2.08 -26.60 25.82
C LEU A 23 -1.44 -26.56 27.22
N ARG A 24 -0.98 -25.39 27.66
CA ARG A 24 -0.44 -25.20 29.01
C ARG A 24 -1.52 -25.42 30.05
N ASP A 25 -2.64 -24.75 29.91
CA ASP A 25 -3.71 -24.81 30.89
C ASP A 25 -4.33 -26.22 30.94
N THR A 26 -4.46 -26.89 29.80
CA THR A 26 -4.89 -28.28 29.73
C THR A 26 -3.92 -29.22 30.46
N ALA A 27 -2.61 -29.08 30.22
CA ALA A 27 -1.60 -29.89 30.91
C ALA A 27 -1.60 -29.66 32.43
N LEU A 28 -1.79 -28.41 32.88
CA LEU A 28 -1.87 -28.09 34.31
C LEU A 28 -3.12 -28.70 34.96
N LYS A 29 -4.27 -28.69 34.27
CA LYS A 29 -5.48 -29.36 34.75
C LYS A 29 -5.26 -30.86 34.93
N TYR A 30 -4.64 -31.53 33.97
CA TYR A 30 -4.33 -32.96 34.08
C TYR A 30 -3.38 -33.27 35.23
N GLN A 31 -2.27 -32.52 35.34
CA GLN A 31 -1.32 -32.69 36.44
C GLN A 31 -1.96 -32.45 37.81
N PHE A 32 -2.89 -31.49 37.89
CA PHE A 32 -3.61 -31.21 39.12
C PHE A 32 -4.54 -32.36 39.53
N ILE A 33 -5.27 -32.96 38.58
CA ILE A 33 -6.12 -34.13 38.83
C ILE A 33 -5.30 -35.37 39.19
N GLU A 34 -4.20 -35.62 38.47
CA GLU A 34 -3.34 -36.78 38.66
C GLU A 34 -2.52 -36.71 39.97
N GLY A 35 -2.26 -35.50 40.46
CA GLY A 35 -1.54 -35.29 41.72
C GLY A 35 -2.33 -35.63 42.98
N VAL A 36 -3.64 -35.89 42.87
CA VAL A 36 -4.51 -36.18 44.02
C VAL A 36 -4.53 -37.66 44.34
N GLN A 37 -4.19 -38.00 45.59
CA GLN A 37 -4.17 -39.39 46.07
C GLN A 37 -5.58 -39.91 46.42
N GLU A 38 -6.49 -39.01 46.80
CA GLU A 38 -7.84 -39.37 47.22
C GLU A 38 -8.79 -39.50 46.01
N GLN A 39 -9.45 -40.67 45.90
CA GLN A 39 -10.23 -41.01 44.71
C GLN A 39 -11.54 -40.20 44.59
N SER A 40 -12.18 -39.87 45.71
CA SER A 40 -13.36 -38.98 45.79
C SER A 40 -13.04 -37.60 45.24
N VAL A 41 -11.96 -36.99 45.74
CA VAL A 41 -11.48 -35.67 45.29
C VAL A 41 -11.06 -35.72 43.82
N CYS A 42 -10.41 -36.79 43.37
CA CYS A 42 -10.07 -36.97 41.95
C CYS A 42 -11.34 -37.00 41.05
N GLN A 43 -12.43 -37.63 41.48
CA GLN A 43 -13.69 -37.66 40.73
C GLN A 43 -14.33 -36.27 40.64
N GLU A 44 -14.37 -35.53 41.76
CA GLU A 44 -14.92 -34.17 41.76
C GLU A 44 -14.05 -33.19 40.96
N LEU A 45 -12.72 -33.30 41.04
CA LEU A 45 -11.84 -32.50 40.18
C LEU A 45 -12.03 -32.81 38.70
N ARG A 46 -12.31 -34.06 38.31
CA ARG A 46 -12.66 -34.40 36.92
C ARG A 46 -14.00 -33.78 36.52
N ARG A 47 -14.98 -33.75 37.41
CA ARG A 47 -16.27 -33.10 37.19
C ARG A 47 -16.11 -31.59 36.99
N ILE A 48 -15.35 -30.93 37.86
CA ILE A 48 -15.01 -29.51 37.73
C ILE A 48 -14.25 -29.25 36.42
N ALA A 49 -13.29 -30.10 36.06
CA ALA A 49 -12.52 -29.93 34.83
C ALA A 49 -13.41 -29.95 33.57
N LEU A 50 -14.46 -30.77 33.56
CA LEU A 50 -15.47 -30.80 32.50
C LEU A 50 -16.34 -29.54 32.51
N HIS A 51 -16.72 -29.04 33.69
CA HIS A 51 -17.48 -27.80 33.84
C HIS A 51 -16.66 -26.58 33.37
N CYS A 52 -15.36 -26.59 33.64
CA CYS A 52 -14.39 -25.57 33.25
C CYS A 52 -13.74 -25.82 31.86
N ALA A 53 -14.41 -26.52 30.94
CA ALA A 53 -13.88 -26.75 29.60
C ALA A 53 -13.66 -25.43 28.85
N GLY A 54 -12.48 -25.23 28.25
CA GLY A 54 -12.12 -23.97 27.55
C GLY A 54 -11.71 -22.79 28.43
N MET A 55 -11.89 -22.90 29.76
CA MET A 55 -11.46 -21.86 30.72
C MET A 55 -10.00 -22.05 31.14
N PRO A 56 -9.28 -20.99 31.55
CA PRO A 56 -7.90 -21.09 32.02
C PRO A 56 -7.81 -21.86 33.36
N PHE A 57 -6.65 -22.44 33.65
CA PHE A 57 -6.44 -23.31 34.81
C PHE A 57 -6.83 -22.67 36.16
N TYR A 58 -6.64 -21.36 36.33
CA TYR A 58 -6.94 -20.70 37.59
C TYR A 58 -8.43 -20.76 37.98
N HIS A 59 -9.35 -20.84 36.99
CA HIS A 59 -10.78 -20.98 37.27
C HIS A 59 -11.10 -22.32 37.92
N MET A 60 -10.59 -23.41 37.32
CA MET A 60 -10.74 -24.76 37.88
C MET A 60 -10.13 -24.85 39.29
N ARG A 61 -8.96 -24.24 39.50
CA ARG A 61 -8.32 -24.22 40.82
C ARG A 61 -9.19 -23.53 41.86
N ASN A 62 -9.78 -22.39 41.53
CA ASN A 62 -10.61 -21.64 42.47
C ASN A 62 -11.90 -22.39 42.80
N GLU A 63 -12.54 -23.02 41.82
CA GLU A 63 -13.73 -23.86 42.03
C GLU A 63 -13.42 -25.10 42.90
N ALA A 64 -12.25 -25.72 42.69
CA ALA A 64 -11.77 -26.81 43.53
C ALA A 64 -11.50 -26.38 44.98
N LEU A 65 -11.00 -25.17 45.20
CA LEU A 65 -10.79 -24.63 46.54
C LEU A 65 -12.11 -24.40 47.27
N CYS A 66 -13.13 -23.88 46.59
CA CYS A 66 -14.46 -23.71 47.18
C CYS A 66 -15.06 -25.05 47.67
N LEU A 67 -14.91 -26.13 46.90
CA LEU A 67 -15.41 -27.45 47.33
C LEU A 67 -14.73 -27.95 48.62
N LEU A 68 -13.43 -27.68 48.78
CA LEU A 68 -12.67 -28.11 49.96
C LEU A 68 -12.98 -27.25 51.20
N ASP A 69 -13.43 -26.01 51.01
CA ASP A 69 -13.86 -25.12 52.08
C ASP A 69 -15.28 -25.48 52.59
N ASP A 70 -16.17 -25.97 51.72
CA ASP A 70 -17.56 -26.34 52.07
C ASP A 70 -17.65 -27.63 52.92
N GLU A 71 -16.70 -28.56 52.81
CA GLU A 71 -16.71 -29.80 53.61
C GLU A 71 -16.42 -29.58 55.11
N GLN A 72 -15.95 -28.39 55.53
CA GLN A 72 -15.65 -28.12 56.94
C GLN A 72 -16.89 -27.78 57.81
N HIS A 73 -18.11 -27.72 57.24
CA HIS A 73 -19.31 -27.24 57.96
C HIS A 73 -20.41 -28.27 58.24
N CYS A 74 -20.25 -29.56 57.90
CA CYS A 74 -21.33 -30.56 58.03
C CYS A 74 -21.20 -31.55 59.20
N ALA A 75 -20.49 -31.22 60.29
CA ALA A 75 -20.35 -32.08 61.46
C ALA A 75 -20.94 -31.46 62.75
N ARG A 76 -22.28 -31.50 62.88
CA ARG A 76 -23.12 -31.50 64.10
C ARG A 76 -24.54 -31.18 63.62
N GLU A 77 -25.55 -32.01 63.84
CA GLU A 77 -26.20 -32.19 65.14
C GLU A 77 -26.85 -33.57 65.24
N GLY A 78 -26.58 -34.25 66.36
CA GLY A 78 -27.36 -35.39 66.83
C GLY A 78 -28.29 -34.99 67.96
N GLN A 79 -29.38 -35.74 68.09
CA GLN A 79 -30.13 -36.05 69.33
C GLN A 79 -30.50 -34.88 70.26
N ASP A 80 -31.80 -34.64 70.44
CA ASP A 80 -32.47 -35.23 71.60
C ASP A 80 -33.98 -34.94 71.66
N SER A 81 -34.69 -36.00 72.04
CA SER A 81 -36.10 -36.05 72.37
C SER A 81 -36.38 -35.47 73.75
N SER A 82 -37.28 -34.48 73.84
CA SER A 82 -38.16 -34.32 75.02
C SER A 82 -39.47 -33.61 74.63
N PRO A 83 -40.64 -34.04 75.13
CA PRO A 83 -41.88 -33.30 74.92
C PRO A 83 -42.09 -32.31 76.08
N VAL A 84 -41.79 -31.04 75.85
CA VAL A 84 -42.16 -29.97 76.79
C VAL A 84 -43.59 -29.55 76.52
N ASN A 85 -44.47 -29.93 77.44
CA ASN A 85 -45.86 -29.50 77.48
C ASN A 85 -45.92 -28.10 78.12
N CYS A 86 -45.70 -27.05 77.31
CA CYS A 86 -45.97 -25.65 77.63
C CYS A 86 -46.53 -24.95 76.38
N GLY A 87 -47.80 -24.52 76.42
CA GLY A 87 -48.33 -23.45 75.57
C GLY A 87 -48.94 -23.83 74.20
N LEU A 88 -50.12 -24.46 74.19
CA LEU A 88 -50.94 -24.59 72.96
C LEU A 88 -51.26 -23.23 72.30
N LEU A 89 -51.29 -22.13 73.07
CA LEU A 89 -51.42 -20.75 72.57
C LEU A 89 -50.12 -20.20 71.95
N ASP A 90 -48.95 -20.53 72.52
CA ASP A 90 -47.63 -20.11 72.01
C ASP A 90 -47.26 -20.85 70.72
N ILE A 91 -47.62 -22.13 70.59
CA ILE A 91 -47.40 -22.90 69.37
C ILE A 91 -48.26 -22.36 68.23
N ALA A 92 -49.53 -22.00 68.50
CA ALA A 92 -50.41 -21.40 67.50
C ALA A 92 -49.92 -20.02 67.04
N GLN A 93 -49.44 -19.18 67.97
CA GLN A 93 -48.82 -17.90 67.63
C GLN A 93 -47.53 -18.08 66.83
N MET A 94 -46.66 -19.02 67.21
CA MET A 94 -45.46 -19.36 66.42
C MET A 94 -45.82 -19.85 65.03
N GLN A 95 -46.84 -20.72 64.89
CA GLN A 95 -47.30 -21.21 63.58
C GLN A 95 -47.80 -20.06 62.70
N GLN A 96 -48.57 -19.13 63.26
CA GLN A 96 -49.08 -17.97 62.54
C GLN A 96 -47.96 -17.00 62.14
N GLN A 97 -46.97 -16.82 63.00
CA GLN A 97 -45.76 -16.03 62.71
C GLN A 97 -44.92 -16.69 61.62
N LEU A 98 -44.74 -18.02 61.66
CA LEU A 98 -44.03 -18.77 60.63
C LEU A 98 -44.75 -18.70 59.27
N GLN A 99 -46.08 -18.84 59.26
CA GLN A 99 -46.89 -18.68 58.05
C GLN A 99 -46.76 -17.27 57.46
N THR A 100 -46.70 -16.25 58.31
CA THR A 100 -46.49 -14.86 57.87
C THR A 100 -45.10 -14.69 57.26
N GLN A 101 -44.05 -15.26 57.88
CA GLN A 101 -42.70 -15.25 57.33
C GLN A 101 -42.60 -15.99 56.00
N VAL A 102 -43.21 -17.17 55.88
CA VAL A 102 -43.23 -17.95 54.63
C VAL A 102 -43.91 -17.16 53.52
N MET A 103 -45.02 -16.48 53.81
CA MET A 103 -45.73 -15.65 52.85
C MET A 103 -44.89 -14.42 52.43
N GLN A 104 -44.17 -13.80 53.37
CA GLN A 104 -43.24 -12.70 53.07
C GLN A 104 -42.07 -13.17 52.19
N LEU A 105 -41.47 -14.32 52.51
CA LEU A 105 -40.38 -14.92 51.72
C LEU A 105 -40.85 -15.31 50.32
N ALA A 106 -42.05 -15.89 50.18
CA ALA A 106 -42.63 -16.24 48.89
C ALA A 106 -42.89 -14.98 48.03
N SER A 107 -43.40 -13.91 48.66
CA SER A 107 -43.58 -12.62 47.98
C SER A 107 -42.24 -12.03 47.53
N GLN A 108 -41.23 -12.06 48.39
CA GLN A 108 -39.89 -11.57 48.08
C GLN A 108 -39.24 -12.38 46.95
N GLN A 109 -39.34 -13.71 46.99
CA GLN A 109 -38.86 -14.59 45.91
C GLN A 109 -39.53 -14.27 44.58
N CYS A 110 -40.86 -14.06 44.59
CA CYS A 110 -41.62 -13.72 43.38
C CYS A 110 -41.17 -12.37 42.80
N GLN A 111 -40.92 -11.38 43.64
CA GLN A 111 -40.39 -10.07 43.23
C GLN A 111 -38.97 -10.18 42.65
N THR A 112 -38.06 -10.90 43.32
CA THR A 112 -36.68 -11.08 42.83
C THR A 112 -36.62 -11.86 41.53
N ALA A 113 -37.48 -12.88 41.37
CA ALA A 113 -37.60 -13.63 40.13
C ALA A 113 -38.11 -12.73 38.98
N GLY A 114 -39.11 -11.90 39.24
CA GLY A 114 -39.61 -10.92 38.27
C GLY A 114 -38.56 -9.89 37.87
N GLN A 115 -37.78 -9.38 38.83
CA GLN A 115 -36.68 -8.45 38.57
C GLN A 115 -35.58 -9.08 37.71
N MET A 116 -35.14 -10.31 38.03
CA MET A 116 -34.15 -11.01 37.21
C MET A 116 -34.69 -11.30 35.80
N GLN A 117 -35.95 -11.70 35.68
CA GLN A 117 -36.55 -11.99 34.37
C GLN A 117 -36.60 -10.73 33.50
N GLU A 118 -36.96 -9.59 34.08
CA GLU A 118 -36.97 -8.31 33.37
C GLU A 118 -35.55 -7.84 33.02
N GLN A 119 -34.58 -8.00 33.92
CA GLN A 119 -33.19 -7.69 33.65
C GLN A 119 -32.63 -8.54 32.49
N MET A 120 -32.91 -9.84 32.48
CA MET A 120 -32.52 -10.72 31.37
C MET A 120 -33.21 -10.33 30.06
N ARG A 121 -34.49 -9.92 30.11
CA ARG A 121 -35.22 -9.44 28.94
C ARG A 121 -34.55 -8.21 28.34
N VAL A 122 -34.27 -7.19 29.17
CA VAL A 122 -33.61 -5.95 28.74
C VAL A 122 -32.21 -6.22 28.20
N GLN A 123 -31.41 -7.03 28.90
CA GLN A 123 -30.08 -7.42 28.42
C GLN A 123 -30.13 -8.17 27.08
N GLY A 124 -31.14 -9.02 26.88
CA GLY A 124 -31.37 -9.70 25.60
C GLY A 124 -31.67 -8.73 24.45
N GLU A 125 -32.47 -7.69 24.70
CA GLU A 125 -32.79 -6.65 23.72
C GLU A 125 -31.57 -5.79 23.37
N GLU A 126 -30.77 -5.40 24.37
CA GLU A 126 -29.51 -4.67 24.17
C GLU A 126 -28.52 -5.50 23.35
N LEU A 127 -28.34 -6.78 23.68
CA LEU A 127 -27.48 -7.70 22.93
C LEU A 127 -27.94 -7.84 21.47
N HIS A 128 -29.25 -7.94 21.24
CA HIS A 128 -29.81 -8.03 19.89
C HIS A 128 -29.57 -6.75 19.08
N MET A 129 -29.71 -5.57 19.70
CA MET A 129 -29.41 -4.29 19.05
C MET A 129 -27.93 -4.18 18.67
N VAL A 130 -27.03 -4.50 19.60
CA VAL A 130 -25.58 -4.50 19.36
C VAL A 130 -25.20 -5.49 18.26
N ALA A 131 -25.83 -6.68 18.22
CA ALA A 131 -25.59 -7.66 17.17
C ALA A 131 -25.96 -7.12 15.77
N ASN A 132 -27.09 -6.40 15.66
CA ASN A 132 -27.51 -5.78 14.40
C ASN A 132 -26.57 -4.65 13.97
N GLU A 133 -26.10 -3.83 14.91
CA GLU A 133 -25.11 -2.78 14.61
C GLU A 133 -23.79 -3.39 14.11
N ASN A 134 -23.32 -4.47 14.76
CA ASN A 134 -22.13 -5.19 14.34
C ASN A 134 -22.27 -5.80 12.94
N LEU A 135 -23.45 -6.35 12.60
CA LEU A 135 -23.73 -6.84 11.25
C LEU A 135 -23.65 -5.71 10.21
N GLY A 136 -24.20 -4.54 10.54
CA GLY A 136 -24.15 -3.36 9.68
C GLY A 136 -22.74 -2.76 9.56
N LEU A 137 -21.91 -2.85 10.60
CA LEU A 137 -20.49 -2.48 10.54
C LEU A 137 -19.70 -3.46 9.67
N ALA A 138 -19.93 -4.77 9.79
CA ALA A 138 -19.30 -5.78 8.97
C ALA A 138 -19.59 -5.57 7.47
N ALA A 139 -20.85 -5.33 7.10
CA ALA A 139 -21.21 -5.04 5.71
C ALA A 139 -20.54 -3.76 5.16
N ARG A 140 -20.40 -2.72 5.99
CA ARG A 140 -19.68 -1.50 5.62
C ARG A 140 -18.18 -1.75 5.43
N LEU A 141 -17.58 -2.59 6.27
CA LEU A 141 -16.17 -2.98 6.15
C LEU A 141 -15.93 -3.77 4.85
N ASP A 142 -16.80 -4.73 4.53
CA ASP A 142 -16.71 -5.50 3.29
C ASP A 142 -16.81 -4.61 2.05
N LYS A 143 -17.75 -3.66 2.04
CA LYS A 143 -17.87 -2.67 0.98
C LYS A 143 -16.60 -1.84 0.83
N ALA A 144 -16.05 -1.32 1.93
CA ALA A 144 -14.81 -0.54 1.91
C ALA A 144 -13.63 -1.37 1.39
N ASN A 145 -13.53 -2.66 1.75
CA ASN A 145 -12.48 -3.55 1.26
C ASN A 145 -12.55 -3.78 -0.25
N VAL A 146 -13.76 -3.89 -0.80
CA VAL A 146 -13.96 -3.95 -2.26
C VAL A 146 -13.51 -2.65 -2.93
N GLU A 147 -13.92 -1.49 -2.41
CA GLU A 147 -13.51 -0.18 -2.93
C GLU A 147 -11.98 0.01 -2.89
N ILE A 148 -11.33 -0.37 -1.79
CA ILE A 148 -9.86 -0.33 -1.66
C ILE A 148 -9.21 -1.22 -2.73
N SER A 149 -9.75 -2.41 -2.98
CA SER A 149 -9.22 -3.34 -3.98
C SER A 149 -9.34 -2.74 -5.40
N THR A 150 -10.47 -2.13 -5.72
CA THR A 150 -10.67 -1.43 -6.99
C THR A 150 -9.72 -0.24 -7.16
N LEU A 151 -9.55 0.58 -6.11
CA LEU A 151 -8.63 1.71 -6.15
C LEU A 151 -7.17 1.26 -6.30
N ARG A 152 -6.75 0.19 -5.61
CA ARG A 152 -5.41 -0.39 -5.78
C ARG A 152 -5.16 -0.82 -7.22
N PHE A 153 -6.12 -1.48 -7.86
CA PHE A 153 -6.00 -1.87 -9.25
C PHE A 153 -5.88 -0.66 -10.18
N SER A 154 -6.70 0.37 -9.97
CA SER A 154 -6.65 1.60 -10.77
C SER A 154 -5.30 2.33 -10.63
N VAL A 155 -4.76 2.41 -9.41
CA VAL A 155 -3.44 3.01 -9.16
C VAL A 155 -2.32 2.22 -9.83
N GLU A 156 -2.34 0.89 -9.77
CA GLU A 156 -1.31 0.06 -10.41
C GLU A 156 -1.35 0.20 -11.95
N SER A 157 -2.53 0.27 -12.54
CA SER A 157 -2.70 0.54 -13.97
C SER A 157 -2.15 1.91 -14.36
N ALA A 158 -2.53 2.97 -13.64
CA ALA A 158 -2.05 4.32 -13.90
C ALA A 158 -0.52 4.43 -13.73
N ARG A 159 0.05 3.69 -12.78
CA ARG A 159 1.50 3.59 -12.60
C ARG A 159 2.19 2.93 -13.79
N ALA A 160 1.63 1.85 -14.33
CA ALA A 160 2.15 1.20 -15.52
C ALA A 160 2.16 2.15 -16.73
N ASP A 161 1.07 2.89 -16.94
CA ASP A 161 0.96 3.88 -18.01
C ASP A 161 1.99 5.01 -17.85
N ALA A 162 2.19 5.49 -16.62
CA ALA A 162 3.18 6.52 -16.32
C ALA A 162 4.62 6.05 -16.60
N VAL A 163 4.95 4.79 -16.31
CA VAL A 163 6.26 4.20 -16.63
C VAL A 163 6.48 4.13 -18.14
N VAL A 164 5.47 3.71 -18.90
CA VAL A 164 5.53 3.69 -20.37
C VAL A 164 5.74 5.09 -20.93
N ALA A 165 4.99 6.08 -20.44
CA ALA A 165 5.13 7.48 -20.85
C ALA A 165 6.54 8.03 -20.52
N SER A 166 7.06 7.74 -19.33
CA SER A 166 8.41 8.13 -18.93
C SER A 166 9.49 7.52 -19.83
N SER A 167 9.35 6.25 -20.20
CA SER A 167 10.26 5.57 -21.12
C SER A 167 10.26 6.23 -22.51
N LYS A 168 9.06 6.52 -23.05
CA LYS A 168 8.92 7.21 -24.34
C LYS A 168 9.54 8.62 -24.31
N ASN A 169 9.35 9.37 -23.22
CA ASN A 169 9.99 10.68 -23.06
C ASN A 169 11.53 10.57 -23.04
N ALA A 170 12.08 9.59 -22.33
CA ALA A 170 13.53 9.36 -22.31
C ALA A 170 14.07 9.04 -23.71
N GLN A 171 13.35 8.23 -24.49
CA GLN A 171 13.72 7.92 -25.88
C GLN A 171 13.71 9.19 -26.76
N LEU A 172 12.67 10.00 -26.68
CA LEU A 172 12.57 11.27 -27.44
C LEU A 172 13.70 12.25 -27.07
N ILE A 173 14.03 12.37 -25.78
CA ILE A 173 15.15 13.20 -25.32
C ILE A 173 16.47 12.74 -25.95
N ASN A 174 16.72 11.43 -26.00
CA ASN A 174 17.93 10.90 -26.60
C ASN A 174 17.97 11.12 -28.12
N GLN A 175 16.84 11.00 -28.83
CA GLN A 175 16.73 11.35 -30.25
C GLN A 175 17.05 12.83 -30.50
N LEU A 176 16.48 13.74 -29.70
CA LEU A 176 16.76 15.17 -29.81
C LEU A 176 18.23 15.50 -29.58
N LYS A 177 18.88 14.83 -28.62
CA LYS A 177 20.33 14.97 -28.39
C LYS A 177 21.14 14.51 -29.60
N GLY A 178 20.77 13.39 -30.23
CA GLY A 178 21.39 12.92 -31.46
C GLY A 178 21.28 13.95 -32.58
N ASN A 179 20.06 14.44 -32.84
CA ASN A 179 19.81 15.44 -33.87
C ASN A 179 20.58 16.75 -33.61
N LEU A 180 20.72 17.18 -32.34
CA LEU A 180 21.49 18.37 -32.00
C LEU A 180 22.98 18.21 -32.36
N VAL A 181 23.55 17.03 -32.15
CA VAL A 181 24.94 16.73 -32.55
C VAL A 181 25.08 16.76 -34.07
N GLU A 182 24.14 16.16 -34.79
CA GLU A 182 24.11 16.19 -36.26
C GLU A 182 24.00 17.62 -36.81
N CYS A 183 23.10 18.44 -36.26
CA CYS A 183 23.02 19.86 -36.60
C CYS A 183 24.35 20.59 -36.33
N GLY A 184 25.01 20.30 -35.22
CA GLY A 184 26.33 20.87 -34.90
C GLY A 184 27.40 20.48 -35.93
N ALA A 185 27.40 19.23 -36.41
CA ALA A 185 28.30 18.79 -37.47
C ALA A 185 28.01 19.49 -38.81
N LEU A 186 26.73 19.64 -39.18
CA LEU A 186 26.33 20.38 -40.38
C LEU A 186 26.74 21.85 -40.32
N VAL A 187 26.58 22.51 -39.17
CA VAL A 187 27.01 23.91 -38.98
C VAL A 187 28.52 24.05 -39.19
N LYS A 188 29.34 23.10 -38.71
CA LYS A 188 30.77 23.09 -38.97
C LYS A 188 31.08 22.94 -40.46
N GLN A 189 30.44 21.99 -41.13
CA GLN A 189 30.60 21.79 -42.58
C GLN A 189 30.24 23.06 -43.38
N PHE A 190 29.14 23.73 -43.02
CA PHE A 190 28.79 25.02 -43.64
C PHE A 190 29.82 26.11 -43.37
N GLY A 191 30.42 26.13 -42.18
CA GLY A 191 31.53 27.03 -41.84
C GLY A 191 32.76 26.80 -42.73
N GLU A 192 33.16 25.54 -42.91
CA GLU A 192 34.26 25.14 -43.78
C GLU A 192 33.99 25.50 -45.25
N MET A 193 32.80 25.19 -45.77
CA MET A 193 32.40 25.57 -47.13
C MET A 193 32.39 27.08 -47.34
N ARG A 194 31.96 27.86 -46.32
CA ARG A 194 31.98 29.33 -46.39
C ARG A 194 33.40 29.86 -46.48
N GLU A 195 34.36 29.26 -45.79
CA GLU A 195 35.76 29.69 -45.85
C GLU A 195 36.38 29.33 -47.21
N GLN A 196 36.11 28.13 -47.72
CA GLN A 196 36.51 27.74 -49.09
C GLN A 196 35.97 28.71 -50.15
N LEU A 197 34.73 29.18 -50.01
CA LEU A 197 34.16 30.19 -50.91
C LEU A 197 34.89 31.54 -50.86
N LYS A 198 35.35 31.97 -49.68
CA LYS A 198 36.16 33.19 -49.56
C LYS A 198 37.50 33.02 -50.27
N GLU A 199 38.19 31.91 -50.04
CA GLU A 199 39.46 31.60 -50.71
C GLU A 199 39.32 31.58 -52.23
N LEU A 200 38.29 30.92 -52.77
CA LEU A 200 38.02 30.91 -54.21
C LEU A 200 37.68 32.30 -54.76
N THR A 201 36.98 33.12 -53.97
CA THR A 201 36.67 34.51 -54.36
C THR A 201 37.93 35.36 -54.45
N GLU A 202 38.84 35.20 -53.48
CA GLU A 202 40.14 35.88 -53.47
C GLU A 202 41.02 35.41 -54.64
N GLN A 203 41.12 34.10 -54.87
CA GLN A 203 41.84 33.54 -56.02
C GLN A 203 41.30 34.09 -57.35
N LYS A 204 39.97 34.16 -57.50
CA LYS A 204 39.34 34.75 -58.69
C LYS A 204 39.72 36.22 -58.87
N SER A 205 39.79 37.00 -57.78
CA SER A 205 40.23 38.40 -57.82
C SER A 205 41.66 38.52 -58.34
N GLN A 206 42.58 37.71 -57.79
CA GLN A 206 43.99 37.66 -58.20
C GLN A 206 44.15 37.26 -59.68
N PHE A 207 43.41 36.24 -60.13
CA PHE A 207 43.41 35.85 -61.54
C PHE A 207 42.89 36.98 -62.45
N SER A 208 41.84 37.69 -62.03
CA SER A 208 41.31 38.83 -62.79
C SER A 208 42.33 39.96 -62.92
N GLU A 209 43.09 40.24 -61.86
CA GLU A 209 44.18 41.23 -61.87
C GLU A 209 45.30 40.82 -62.81
N HIS A 210 45.79 39.57 -62.73
CA HIS A 210 46.81 39.06 -63.64
C HIS A 210 46.38 39.08 -65.11
N VAL A 211 45.10 38.78 -65.40
CA VAL A 211 44.58 38.91 -66.77
C VAL A 211 44.62 40.37 -67.24
N ALA A 212 44.26 41.33 -66.38
CA ALA A 212 44.33 42.75 -66.70
C ALA A 212 45.77 43.22 -66.91
N GLU A 213 46.72 42.78 -66.08
CA GLU A 213 48.15 43.04 -66.23
C GLU A 213 48.69 42.52 -67.57
N LEU A 214 48.35 41.28 -67.93
CA LEU A 214 48.73 40.66 -69.20
C LEU A 214 48.16 41.44 -70.39
N GLN A 215 46.89 41.86 -70.34
CA GLN A 215 46.27 42.67 -71.38
C GLN A 215 46.97 44.03 -71.54
N CYS A 216 47.34 44.68 -70.43
CA CYS A 216 48.11 45.93 -70.43
C CYS A 216 49.50 45.72 -71.06
N HIS A 217 50.20 44.64 -70.70
CA HIS A 217 51.51 44.30 -71.26
C HIS A 217 51.43 44.06 -72.77
N MET A 218 50.45 43.27 -73.23
CA MET A 218 50.24 43.02 -74.66
C MET A 218 49.97 44.31 -75.44
N SER A 219 49.16 45.22 -74.89
CA SER A 219 48.89 46.53 -75.50
C SER A 219 50.17 47.38 -75.59
N THR A 220 51.02 47.34 -74.57
CA THR A 220 52.31 48.05 -74.55
C THR A 220 53.29 47.47 -75.57
N VAL A 221 53.39 46.14 -75.66
CA VAL A 221 54.24 45.45 -76.65
C VAL A 221 53.75 45.73 -78.07
N GLY A 222 52.43 45.72 -78.30
CA GLY A 222 51.82 46.11 -79.57
C GLY A 222 52.25 47.50 -80.01
N ARG A 223 52.09 48.50 -79.13
CA ARG A 223 52.54 49.88 -79.41
C ARG A 223 54.06 49.98 -79.66
N LYS A 224 54.88 49.23 -78.93
CA LYS A 224 56.34 49.22 -79.16
C LYS A 224 56.70 48.65 -80.53
N ARG A 225 55.98 47.62 -81.00
CA ARG A 225 56.16 47.05 -82.35
C ARG A 225 55.70 48.03 -83.43
N GLU A 226 54.61 48.75 -83.22
CA GLU A 226 54.12 49.80 -84.13
C GLU A 226 55.08 51.01 -84.18
N ALA A 227 55.65 51.44 -83.06
CA ALA A 227 56.59 52.56 -82.99
C ALA A 227 57.96 52.25 -83.64
N THR A 228 58.36 50.98 -83.74
CA THR A 228 59.56 50.57 -84.52
C THR A 228 59.32 50.53 -86.04
N VAL A 229 58.08 50.71 -86.49
CA VAL A 229 57.72 50.81 -87.91
C VAL A 229 57.41 52.27 -88.22
N CYS A 230 58.41 53.06 -88.63
CA CYS A 230 58.15 54.42 -89.12
C CYS A 230 57.26 54.42 -90.39
N PRO A 231 56.46 55.48 -90.60
CA PRO A 231 55.30 55.46 -91.49
C PRO A 231 55.69 55.71 -92.96
N ARG A 232 55.14 54.90 -93.88
CA ARG A 232 55.11 55.22 -95.31
C ARG A 232 53.67 55.58 -95.69
N GLU A 233 53.52 56.87 -95.96
CA GLU A 233 52.56 57.59 -96.80
C GLU A 233 51.21 56.95 -97.14
N ALA A 234 50.17 57.74 -96.85
CA ALA A 234 48.80 57.55 -97.28
C ALA A 234 48.64 57.65 -98.81
N THR A 235 47.88 56.72 -99.39
CA THR A 235 47.13 56.98 -100.62
C THR A 235 45.70 56.48 -100.46
N ARG A 236 44.82 57.48 -100.50
CA ARG A 236 43.36 57.42 -100.55
C ARG A 236 42.94 56.82 -101.89
N VAL A 237 42.10 55.78 -101.89
CA VAL A 237 41.29 55.38 -103.05
C VAL A 237 39.88 55.06 -102.56
N ASP A 238 38.95 55.93 -102.96
CA ASP A 238 37.51 55.73 -102.88
C ASP A 238 37.07 54.65 -103.87
N VAL A 239 36.24 53.69 -103.44
CA VAL A 239 35.29 52.99 -104.31
C VAL A 239 34.02 52.71 -103.51
N GLU A 240 32.96 53.46 -103.82
CA GLU A 240 31.57 53.12 -103.47
C GLU A 240 31.07 51.94 -104.31
N LEU A 241 30.24 51.07 -103.72
CA LEU A 241 28.94 50.59 -104.28
C LEU A 241 28.31 49.47 -103.41
N PHE A 242 27.39 49.89 -102.51
CA PHE A 242 26.03 49.39 -102.17
C PHE A 242 25.52 48.01 -102.74
N PRO A 243 24.38 47.44 -102.26
CA PRO A 243 23.97 47.03 -100.89
C PRO A 243 23.16 45.69 -100.83
N LYS A 244 22.87 45.16 -99.62
CA LYS A 244 21.53 44.76 -99.08
C LYS A 244 21.50 43.53 -98.14
N ARG A 245 20.94 43.80 -96.96
CA ARG A 245 19.89 43.11 -96.17
C ARG A 245 19.97 41.61 -95.79
N GLY A 246 19.75 41.40 -94.49
CA GLY A 246 19.01 40.30 -93.84
C GLY A 246 19.41 40.23 -92.36
N GLU A 247 18.66 40.80 -91.40
CA GLU A 247 17.62 40.11 -90.57
C GLU A 247 17.96 38.62 -90.30
N ARG A 248 17.96 38.03 -89.09
CA ARG A 248 17.43 38.35 -87.74
C ARG A 248 17.95 37.25 -86.72
N PRO A 249 17.59 37.32 -85.41
CA PRO A 249 18.18 36.54 -84.30
C PRO A 249 17.40 35.25 -83.91
N GLY A 250 18.01 34.43 -83.04
CA GLY A 250 17.41 33.31 -82.27
C GLY A 250 18.48 32.27 -81.94
N LYS A 251 18.63 31.71 -80.73
CA LYS A 251 17.82 31.59 -79.51
C LYS A 251 18.73 31.64 -78.29
#